data_AF-A0A151BMY9-F1
#
_entry.id   AF-A0A151BMY9-F1
#
_cell.length_a   1.000
_cell.length_b   1.000
_cell.length_c   1.000
_cell.angle_alpha   90.00
_cell.angle_beta   90.00
_cell.angle_gamma   90.00
#
_symmetry.space_group_name_H-M   'P 1'
#
loop_
_entity.id
_entity.type
_entity.pdbx_description
1 polymer ?
#
loop_
_entity_poly.entity_id
_entity_poly.type
_entity_poly.pdbx_seq_one_letter_code
_entity_poly.pdbx_strand_id
1 'polypeptide(L)'
;MHRKDLREFYKEAVREWRENYKKALGEWKERFRKWKDQAKDEISKGSLPPLPPMPSVPPIPQLTLPGVRSNVVASRISDEDLKLIDMLIEAGLFKTRSEAVAYLVNEGIKARQDIIEKVSSALEEIRRIRRQAEKKVEKLRVELGLVKTGSGEAEWTCPQCRRDLSNLPDDIKVCPYCGAGLSK
;
A
#
# COMPACT_ATOMS: atom_id res chain seq x y z
N MET A 1 12.62 -7.24 3.59
CA MET A 1 11.61 -8.31 3.72
C MET A 1 11.88 -9.38 2.68
N HIS A 2 12.06 -10.63 3.10
CA HIS A 2 12.60 -11.72 2.28
C HIS A 2 11.49 -12.44 1.50
N ARG A 3 11.78 -12.88 0.27
CA ARG A 3 10.81 -13.54 -0.65
C ARG A 3 10.25 -14.86 -0.10
N LYS A 4 10.94 -15.49 0.88
CA LYS A 4 10.53 -16.74 1.53
C LYS A 4 9.39 -16.52 2.55
N ASP A 5 9.46 -15.43 3.33
CA ASP A 5 8.45 -15.08 4.35
C ASP A 5 7.06 -14.84 3.72
N LEU A 6 7.03 -14.23 2.53
CA LEU A 6 5.79 -13.99 1.76
C LEU A 6 5.10 -15.29 1.30
N ARG A 7 5.87 -16.34 0.98
CA ARG A 7 5.33 -17.63 0.54
C ARG A 7 4.70 -18.39 1.71
N GLU A 8 5.28 -18.26 2.90
CA GLU A 8 4.75 -18.88 4.13
C GLU A 8 3.48 -18.16 4.58
N PHE A 9 3.50 -16.82 4.63
CA PHE A 9 2.31 -16.01 4.87
C PHE A 9 1.17 -16.33 3.90
N TYR A 10 1.46 -16.52 2.61
CA TYR A 10 0.46 -16.93 1.61
C TYR A 10 -0.14 -18.31 1.90
N LYS A 11 0.70 -19.30 2.23
CA LYS A 11 0.23 -20.65 2.55
C LYS A 11 -0.67 -20.65 3.79
N GLU A 12 -0.37 -19.80 4.76
CA GLU A 12 -1.17 -19.63 5.96
C GLU A 12 -2.49 -18.93 5.66
N ALA A 13 -2.48 -17.80 4.94
CA ALA A 13 -3.70 -17.07 4.57
C ALA A 13 -4.67 -17.91 3.72
N VAL A 14 -4.15 -18.71 2.78
CA VAL A 14 -4.98 -19.63 1.97
C VAL A 14 -5.54 -20.77 2.82
N ARG A 15 -4.76 -21.29 3.78
CA ARG A 15 -5.20 -22.34 4.70
C ARG A 15 -6.31 -21.82 5.60
N GLU A 16 -6.11 -20.67 6.21
CA GLU A 16 -7.08 -19.99 7.08
C GLU A 16 -8.36 -19.67 6.32
N TRP A 17 -8.26 -19.07 5.13
CA TRP A 17 -9.43 -18.80 4.29
C TRP A 17 -10.20 -20.08 3.94
N ARG A 18 -9.49 -21.17 3.59
CA ARG A 18 -10.12 -22.45 3.27
C ARG A 18 -10.84 -23.06 4.48
N GLU A 19 -10.27 -22.93 5.68
CA GLU A 19 -10.88 -23.39 6.93
C GLU A 19 -12.14 -22.56 7.25
N ASN A 20 -12.05 -21.23 7.16
CA ASN A 20 -13.17 -20.33 7.34
C ASN A 20 -14.29 -20.56 6.31
N TYR A 21 -13.93 -20.80 5.05
CA TYR A 21 -14.87 -21.14 3.98
C TYR A 21 -15.62 -22.45 4.27
N LYS A 22 -14.91 -23.50 4.69
CA LYS A 22 -15.53 -24.78 5.08
C LYS A 22 -16.46 -24.63 6.27
N LYS A 23 -16.05 -23.86 7.28
CA LYS A 23 -16.87 -23.56 8.47
C LYS A 23 -18.14 -22.81 8.08
N ALA A 24 -18.03 -21.75 7.29
CA ALA A 24 -19.16 -20.96 6.81
C ALA A 24 -20.16 -21.80 6.00
N LEU A 25 -19.67 -22.73 5.17
CA LEU A 25 -20.54 -23.68 4.45
C LEU A 25 -21.22 -24.69 5.38
N GLY A 26 -20.53 -25.16 6.43
CA GLY A 26 -21.11 -26.03 7.44
C GLY A 26 -22.27 -25.35 8.18
N GLU A 27 -22.02 -24.13 8.69
CA GLU A 27 -23.03 -23.31 9.36
C GLU A 27 -24.22 -22.98 8.44
N TRP A 28 -23.93 -22.64 7.18
CA TRP A 28 -24.97 -22.41 6.19
C TRP A 28 -25.82 -23.66 5.93
N LYS A 29 -25.21 -24.84 5.82
CA LYS A 29 -25.94 -26.10 5.61
C LYS A 29 -26.90 -26.41 6.76
N GLU A 30 -26.52 -26.09 8.00
CA GLU A 30 -27.41 -26.22 9.16
C GLU A 30 -28.56 -25.22 9.12
N ARG A 31 -28.28 -23.94 8.81
CA ARG A 31 -29.30 -22.90 8.65
C ARG A 31 -30.29 -23.24 7.54
N PHE A 32 -29.78 -23.75 6.42
CA PHE A 32 -30.59 -24.18 5.28
C PHE A 32 -31.46 -25.40 5.62
N ARG A 33 -30.95 -26.34 6.41
CA ARG A 33 -31.73 -27.48 6.91
C ARG A 33 -32.89 -27.02 7.79
N LYS A 34 -32.63 -26.14 8.76
CA LYS A 34 -33.67 -25.55 9.62
C LYS A 34 -34.71 -24.76 8.82
N TRP A 35 -34.25 -23.95 7.87
CA TRP A 35 -35.14 -23.23 6.95
C TRP A 35 -36.00 -24.19 6.12
N LYS A 36 -35.45 -25.29 5.62
CA LYS A 36 -36.21 -26.30 4.86
C LYS A 36 -37.31 -26.94 5.70
N ASP A 37 -37.04 -27.22 6.98
CA ASP A 37 -38.03 -27.80 7.88
C ASP A 37 -39.16 -26.79 8.19
N GLN A 38 -38.81 -25.52 8.41
CA GLN A 38 -39.78 -24.42 8.58
C GLN A 38 -40.61 -24.18 7.31
N ALA A 39 -39.97 -24.19 6.15
CA ALA A 39 -40.63 -23.99 4.87
C ALA A 39 -41.66 -25.09 4.56
N LYS A 40 -41.36 -26.34 4.93
CA LYS A 40 -42.32 -27.45 4.78
C LYS A 40 -43.57 -27.26 5.66
N ASP A 41 -43.41 -26.77 6.88
CA ASP A 41 -44.51 -26.50 7.81
C ASP A 41 -45.37 -25.33 7.30
N GLU A 42 -44.76 -24.25 6.80
CA GLU A 42 -45.49 -23.10 6.23
C GLU A 42 -46.22 -23.44 4.93
N ILE A 43 -45.61 -24.23 4.05
CA ILE A 43 -46.25 -24.73 2.82
C ILE A 43 -47.43 -25.62 3.16
N SER A 44 -47.30 -26.47 4.19
CA SER A 44 -48.41 -27.32 4.66
C SER A 44 -49.57 -26.52 5.23
N LYS A 45 -49.30 -25.29 5.71
CA LYS A 45 -50.30 -24.32 6.20
C LYS A 45 -50.86 -23.39 5.10
N GLY A 46 -50.44 -23.56 3.85
CA GLY A 46 -50.90 -22.76 2.70
C GLY A 46 -50.21 -21.39 2.56
N SER A 47 -49.12 -21.14 3.30
CA SER A 47 -48.34 -19.91 3.23
C SER A 47 -47.07 -20.07 2.39
N LEU A 48 -46.60 -18.99 1.78
CA LEU A 48 -45.33 -18.97 1.06
C LEU A 48 -44.17 -18.73 2.04
N PRO A 49 -43.15 -19.61 2.06
CA PRO A 49 -42.04 -19.45 2.98
C PRO A 49 -41.09 -18.33 2.57
N PRO A 50 -40.37 -17.74 3.55
CA PRO A 50 -39.38 -16.70 3.28
C PRO A 50 -38.23 -17.24 2.43
N LEU A 51 -37.51 -16.35 1.75
CA LEU A 51 -36.36 -16.73 0.91
C LEU A 51 -35.31 -17.53 1.72
N PRO A 52 -34.67 -18.54 1.10
CA PRO A 52 -33.65 -19.33 1.78
C PRO A 52 -32.45 -18.47 2.17
N PRO A 53 -31.82 -18.73 3.32
CA PRO A 53 -30.63 -18.02 3.73
C PRO A 53 -29.50 -18.28 2.74
N MET A 54 -28.78 -17.23 2.35
CA MET A 54 -27.58 -17.35 1.51
C MET A 54 -26.35 -17.69 2.36
N PRO A 55 -25.35 -18.39 1.79
CA PRO A 55 -24.11 -18.68 2.50
C PRO A 55 -23.30 -17.38 2.66
N SER A 56 -22.91 -17.07 3.90
CA SER A 56 -22.01 -15.95 4.22
C SER A 56 -20.56 -16.38 3.98
N VAL A 57 -20.22 -16.53 2.70
CA VAL A 57 -18.90 -16.98 2.27
C VAL A 57 -17.89 -15.84 2.42
N PRO A 58 -16.75 -16.03 3.10
CA PRO A 58 -15.72 -14.99 3.15
C PRO A 58 -15.18 -14.74 1.73
N PRO A 59 -15.03 -13.48 1.31
CA PRO A 59 -14.47 -13.17 0.00
C PRO A 59 -13.10 -13.84 -0.13
N ILE A 60 -12.83 -14.38 -1.32
CA ILE A 60 -11.49 -14.88 -1.64
C ILE A 60 -10.53 -13.70 -1.39
N PRO A 61 -9.41 -13.89 -0.66
CA PRO A 61 -8.44 -12.83 -0.47
C PRO A 61 -8.07 -12.29 -1.85
N GLN A 62 -8.32 -11.00 -2.08
CA GLN A 62 -7.97 -10.38 -3.35
C GLN A 62 -6.46 -10.42 -3.47
N LEU A 63 -5.98 -11.35 -4.30
CA LEU A 63 -4.57 -11.56 -4.57
C LEU A 63 -4.06 -10.36 -5.38
N THR A 64 -3.67 -9.30 -4.69
CA THR A 64 -2.65 -8.42 -5.26
C THR A 64 -1.34 -9.20 -5.21
N LEU A 65 -1.08 -9.99 -6.27
CA LEU A 65 0.27 -10.53 -6.51
C LEU A 65 1.25 -9.36 -6.34
N PRO A 66 2.22 -9.41 -5.42
CA PRO A 66 3.23 -8.37 -5.31
C PRO A 66 4.08 -8.42 -6.59
N GLY A 67 3.69 -7.63 -7.59
CA GLY A 67 4.21 -7.67 -8.95
C GLY A 67 3.18 -7.41 -10.04
N VAL A 68 1.88 -7.58 -9.77
CA VAL A 68 0.78 -7.20 -10.69
C VAL A 68 -0.05 -6.10 -10.03
N ARG A 69 0.61 -4.99 -9.70
CA ARG A 69 -0.11 -3.73 -9.52
C ARG A 69 -0.15 -3.09 -10.91
N SER A 70 -1.22 -3.33 -11.66
CA SER A 70 -1.43 -2.57 -12.90
C SER A 70 -1.82 -1.15 -12.50
N ASN A 71 -1.03 -0.18 -12.95
CA ASN A 71 -1.40 1.22 -12.81
C ASN A 71 -2.58 1.49 -13.74
N VAL A 72 -3.64 2.10 -13.22
CA VAL A 72 -4.80 2.52 -14.01
C VAL A 72 -4.71 4.03 -14.21
N VAL A 73 -4.67 4.45 -15.46
CA VAL A 73 -4.71 5.86 -15.85
C VAL A 73 -6.03 6.10 -16.57
N ALA A 74 -6.90 6.93 -15.97
CA ALA A 74 -8.09 7.41 -16.66
C ALA A 74 -7.67 8.56 -17.59
N SER A 75 -7.93 8.42 -18.89
CA SER A 75 -7.62 9.45 -19.89
C SER A 75 -8.83 9.71 -20.77
N ARG A 76 -8.97 10.96 -21.22
CA ARG A 76 -9.92 11.31 -22.29
C ARG A 76 -9.29 10.96 -23.63
N ILE A 77 -10.08 10.37 -24.51
CA ILE A 77 -9.67 9.97 -25.85
C ILE A 77 -10.74 10.51 -26.82
N SER A 78 -10.35 10.85 -28.05
CA SER A 78 -11.27 11.30 -29.09
C SER A 78 -12.22 10.16 -29.53
N ASP A 79 -13.37 10.53 -30.11
CA ASP A 79 -14.30 9.55 -30.66
C ASP A 79 -13.71 8.79 -31.86
N GLU A 80 -12.83 9.44 -32.63
CA GLU A 80 -12.10 8.80 -33.73
C GLU A 80 -11.15 7.71 -33.23
N ASP A 81 -10.32 8.02 -32.23
CA ASP A 81 -9.38 7.05 -31.65
C ASP A 81 -10.12 5.89 -30.98
N LEU A 82 -11.23 6.16 -30.30
CA LEU A 82 -12.05 5.13 -29.67
C LEU A 82 -12.61 4.15 -30.71
N LYS A 83 -13.08 4.65 -31.86
CA LYS A 83 -13.54 3.80 -32.98
C LYS A 83 -12.43 2.91 -33.52
N LEU A 84 -11.20 3.43 -33.63
CA LEU A 84 -10.05 2.63 -34.05
C LEU A 84 -9.74 1.52 -33.04
N ILE A 85 -9.77 1.82 -31.75
CA ILE A 85 -9.59 0.82 -30.68
C ILE A 85 -10.67 -0.26 -30.76
N ASP A 86 -11.92 0.12 -30.97
CA ASP A 86 -13.04 -0.82 -31.10
C ASP A 86 -12.90 -1.73 -32.32
N MET A 87 -12.51 -1.17 -33.47
CA MET A 87 -12.24 -1.94 -34.68
C MET A 87 -11.16 -3.02 -34.45
N LEU A 88 -10.12 -2.72 -33.68
CA LEU A 88 -9.08 -3.71 -33.35
C LEU A 88 -9.60 -4.86 -32.47
N ILE A 89 -10.60 -4.60 -31.63
CA ILE A 89 -11.26 -5.62 -30.81
C ILE A 89 -12.20 -6.45 -31.66
N GLU A 90 -13.00 -5.80 -32.52
CA GLU A 90 -13.91 -6.48 -33.46
C GLU A 90 -13.15 -7.40 -34.43
N ALA A 91 -11.96 -6.97 -34.88
CA ALA A 91 -11.05 -7.79 -35.67
C ALA A 91 -10.40 -8.95 -34.89
N GLY A 92 -10.61 -9.03 -33.57
CA GLY A 92 -10.07 -10.07 -32.70
C GLY A 92 -8.59 -9.94 -32.37
N LEU A 93 -7.97 -8.79 -32.66
CA LEU A 93 -6.55 -8.56 -32.36
C LEU A 93 -6.31 -8.37 -30.85
N PHE A 94 -7.28 -7.82 -30.13
CA PHE A 94 -7.25 -7.64 -28.69
C PHE A 94 -8.57 -8.09 -28.05
N LYS A 95 -8.51 -8.57 -26.81
CA LYS A 95 -9.71 -9.03 -26.09
C LYS A 95 -10.45 -7.89 -25.41
N THR A 96 -9.74 -6.82 -25.06
CA THR A 96 -10.30 -5.68 -24.33
C THR A 96 -9.72 -4.35 -24.81
N ARG A 97 -10.49 -3.26 -24.63
CA ARG A 97 -10.03 -1.88 -24.91
C ARG A 97 -8.76 -1.53 -24.14
N SER A 98 -8.69 -1.90 -22.86
CA SER A 98 -7.52 -1.62 -22.02
C SER A 98 -6.25 -2.32 -22.52
N GLU A 99 -6.37 -3.53 -23.07
CA GLU A 99 -5.25 -4.27 -23.66
C GLU A 99 -4.77 -3.61 -24.95
N ALA A 100 -5.69 -3.24 -25.84
CA ALA A 100 -5.37 -2.53 -27.09
C ALA A 100 -4.68 -1.18 -26.80
N VAL A 101 -5.22 -0.40 -25.86
CA VAL A 101 -4.62 0.89 -25.46
C VAL A 101 -3.25 0.70 -24.85
N ALA A 102 -3.06 -0.28 -23.96
CA ALA A 102 -1.76 -0.55 -23.36
C ALA A 102 -0.70 -0.92 -24.42
N TYR A 103 -1.10 -1.72 -25.42
CA TYR A 103 -0.24 -2.06 -26.54
C TYR A 103 0.14 -0.83 -27.36
N LEU A 104 -0.83 -0.02 -27.78
CA LEU A 104 -0.60 1.18 -28.59
C LEU A 104 0.27 2.22 -27.86
N VAL A 105 0.05 2.41 -26.56
CA VAL A 105 0.89 3.29 -25.73
C VAL A 105 2.33 2.78 -25.67
N ASN A 106 2.54 1.47 -25.50
CA ASN A 106 3.88 0.88 -25.45
C ASN A 106 4.61 1.03 -26.80
N GLU A 107 3.93 0.77 -27.92
CA GLU A 107 4.53 0.98 -29.25
C GLU A 107 4.78 2.47 -29.52
N GLY A 108 3.91 3.37 -29.07
CA GLY A 108 4.13 4.82 -29.14
C GLY A 108 5.35 5.28 -28.33
N ILE A 109 5.56 4.71 -27.14
CA ILE A 109 6.76 4.97 -26.31
C ILE A 109 8.02 4.52 -27.06
N LYS A 110 8.02 3.29 -27.60
CA LYS A 110 9.17 2.77 -28.37
C LYS A 110 9.46 3.62 -29.61
N ALA A 111 8.41 4.02 -30.33
CA ALA A 111 8.52 4.83 -31.53
C ALA A 111 9.08 6.24 -31.26
N ARG A 112 8.91 6.76 -30.03
CA ARG A 112 9.36 8.10 -29.61
C ARG A 112 10.40 8.05 -28.49
N GLN A 113 11.14 6.94 -28.42
CA GLN A 113 12.16 6.71 -27.41
C GLN A 113 13.23 7.81 -27.42
N ASP A 114 13.56 8.35 -28.60
CA ASP A 114 14.51 9.45 -28.79
C ASP A 114 14.12 10.73 -28.03
N ILE A 115 12.84 11.08 -28.02
CA ILE A 115 12.34 12.26 -27.30
C ILE A 115 12.28 11.98 -25.81
N ILE A 116 11.83 10.78 -25.44
CA ILE A 116 11.76 10.36 -24.03
C ILE A 116 13.14 10.42 -23.39
N GLU A 117 14.18 9.96 -24.09
CA GLU A 117 15.57 10.05 -23.63
C GLU A 117 16.06 11.48 -23.47
N LYS A 118 15.78 12.36 -24.44
CA LYS A 118 16.12 13.79 -24.34
C LYS A 118 15.45 14.45 -23.13
N VAL A 119 14.16 14.18 -22.91
CA VAL A 119 13.42 14.69 -21.75
C VAL A 119 14.00 14.14 -20.45
N SER A 120 14.31 12.83 -20.40
CA SER A 120 14.92 12.19 -19.23
C SER A 120 16.25 12.84 -18.88
N SER A 121 17.13 13.04 -19.86
CA SER A 121 18.44 13.66 -19.68
C SER A 121 18.32 15.10 -19.13
N ALA A 122 17.42 15.90 -19.70
CA ALA A 122 17.17 17.26 -19.22
C ALA A 122 16.65 17.28 -17.77
N LEU A 123 15.74 16.36 -17.41
CA LEU A 123 15.24 16.24 -16.03
C LEU A 123 16.32 15.79 -15.04
N GLU A 124 17.21 14.89 -15.46
CA GLU A 124 18.36 14.47 -14.64
C GLU A 124 19.32 15.63 -14.38
N GLU A 125 19.59 16.45 -15.39
CA GLU A 125 20.41 17.65 -15.21
C GLU A 125 19.77 18.63 -14.22
N ILE A 126 18.47 18.89 -14.33
CA ILE A 126 17.74 19.73 -13.37
C ILE A 126 17.87 19.17 -11.95
N ARG A 127 17.70 17.85 -11.77
CA ARG A 127 17.85 17.20 -10.46
C ARG A 127 19.27 17.32 -9.93
N ARG A 128 20.28 17.17 -10.79
CA ARG A 128 21.70 17.35 -10.44
C ARG A 128 21.98 18.77 -9.96
N ILE A 129 21.50 19.76 -10.69
CA ILE A 129 21.65 21.19 -10.34
C ILE A 129 20.95 21.48 -9.00
N ARG A 130 19.72 21.01 -8.78
CA ARG A 130 19.01 21.16 -7.50
C ARG A 130 19.81 20.58 -6.33
N ARG A 131 20.32 19.35 -6.46
CA ARG A 131 21.17 18.73 -5.43
C ARG A 131 22.46 19.50 -5.18
N GLN A 132 23.09 20.03 -6.22
CA GLN A 132 24.30 20.85 -6.07
C GLN A 132 24.00 22.17 -5.35
N ALA A 133 22.87 22.81 -5.65
CA ALA A 133 22.42 24.02 -4.98
C ALA A 133 22.15 23.74 -3.49
N GLU A 134 21.39 22.68 -3.18
CA GLU A 134 21.13 22.24 -1.80
C GLU A 134 22.43 22.01 -1.02
N LYS A 135 23.39 21.28 -1.59
CA LYS A 135 24.71 21.07 -0.97
C LYS A 135 25.49 22.36 -0.72
N LYS A 136 25.45 23.29 -1.67
CA LYS A 136 26.12 24.60 -1.53
C LYS A 136 25.46 25.43 -0.42
N VAL A 137 24.14 25.47 -0.38
CA VAL A 137 23.39 26.15 0.68
C VAL A 137 23.68 25.53 2.05
N GLU A 138 23.75 24.20 2.14
CA GLU A 138 24.09 23.52 3.39
C GLU A 138 25.50 23.85 3.85
N LYS A 139 26.48 23.85 2.93
CA LYS A 139 27.85 24.27 3.26
C LYS A 139 27.90 25.71 3.75
N LEU A 140 27.18 26.63 3.10
CA LEU A 140 27.09 28.02 3.52
C LEU A 140 26.40 28.17 4.88
N ARG A 141 25.39 27.36 5.18
CA ARG A 141 24.75 27.33 6.51
C ARG A 141 25.73 26.93 7.62
N VAL A 142 26.60 25.97 7.33
CA VAL A 142 27.68 25.57 8.24
C VAL A 142 28.70 26.70 8.40
N GLU A 143 29.17 27.30 7.30
CA GLU A 143 30.13 28.42 7.31
C GLU A 143 29.59 29.65 8.04
N LEU A 144 28.29 29.93 7.92
CA LEU A 144 27.60 31.02 8.62
C LEU A 144 27.24 30.69 10.08
N GLY A 145 27.59 29.50 10.58
CA GLY A 145 27.32 29.08 11.97
C GLY A 145 25.84 28.85 12.28
N LEU A 146 24.99 28.73 11.26
CA LEU A 146 23.55 28.47 11.40
C LEU A 146 23.24 26.99 11.68
N VAL A 147 24.22 26.11 11.46
CA VAL A 147 24.18 24.68 11.79
C VAL A 147 25.34 24.37 12.72
N LYS A 148 25.04 24.11 14.01
CA LYS A 148 26.01 23.52 14.93
C LYS A 148 26.24 22.07 14.49
N THR A 149 27.32 21.78 13.77
CA THR A 149 27.87 20.43 13.74
C THR A 149 28.24 20.09 15.18
N GLY A 150 27.56 19.10 15.77
CA GLY A 150 27.66 18.73 17.18
C GLY A 150 29.09 18.88 17.72
N SER A 151 29.28 19.95 18.48
CA SER A 151 30.24 19.98 19.57
C SER A 151 29.96 18.78 20.46
N GLY A 152 31.02 18.08 20.88
CA GLY A 152 30.93 17.16 22.01
C GLY A 152 30.53 17.93 23.27
N GLU A 153 29.24 18.19 23.42
CA GLU A 153 28.64 18.59 24.69
C GLU A 153 28.55 17.31 25.52
N ALA A 154 29.26 17.29 26.65
CA ALA A 154 29.22 16.18 27.58
C ALA A 154 27.76 15.85 27.90
N GLU A 155 27.31 14.68 27.47
CA GLU A 155 25.93 14.20 27.61
C GLU A 155 25.64 14.01 29.11
N TRP A 156 25.16 15.07 29.78
CA TRP A 156 24.82 15.01 31.20
C TRP A 156 23.54 14.20 31.35
N THR A 157 23.71 12.91 31.62
CA THR A 157 22.59 11.97 31.75
C THR A 157 22.38 11.57 33.21
N CYS A 158 21.12 11.35 33.58
CA CYS A 158 20.79 10.82 34.90
C CYS A 158 21.34 9.38 35.06
N PRO A 159 22.09 9.05 36.12
CA PRO A 159 22.65 7.70 36.30
C PRO A 159 21.57 6.63 36.49
N GLN A 160 20.37 7.00 36.94
CA GLN A 160 19.29 6.06 37.22
C GLN A 160 18.34 5.84 36.04
N CYS A 161 17.86 6.92 35.40
CA CYS A 161 16.88 6.81 34.30
C CYS A 161 17.47 7.05 32.89
N ARG A 162 18.77 7.39 32.81
CA ARG A 162 19.52 7.69 31.58
C ARG A 162 18.89 8.75 30.67
N ARG A 163 17.99 9.57 31.21
CA ARG A 163 17.47 10.73 30.48
C ARG A 163 18.51 11.82 30.44
N ASP A 164 18.54 12.50 29.30
CA ASP A 164 19.33 13.70 29.08
C ASP A 164 18.83 14.84 29.98
N LEU A 165 19.75 15.41 30.74
CA LEU A 165 19.54 16.52 31.67
C LEU A 165 20.22 17.80 31.18
N SER A 166 20.81 17.79 29.97
CA SER A 166 21.58 18.92 29.41
C SER A 166 20.75 20.21 29.26
N ASN A 167 19.42 20.11 29.27
CA ASN A 167 18.49 21.24 29.18
C ASN A 167 17.97 21.75 30.55
N LEU A 168 18.49 21.25 31.68
CA LEU A 168 18.05 21.63 33.03
C LEU A 168 19.05 22.59 33.72
N PRO A 169 18.57 23.46 34.63
CA PRO A 169 19.43 24.34 35.43
C PRO A 169 20.49 23.60 36.24
N ASP A 170 21.68 24.20 36.35
CA ASP A 170 22.89 23.62 36.96
C ASP A 170 22.82 23.36 38.47
N ASP A 171 21.81 23.89 39.14
CA ASP A 171 21.55 23.84 40.58
C ASP A 171 20.62 22.69 41.00
N ILE A 172 20.14 21.91 40.04
CA ILE A 172 19.19 20.83 40.30
C ILE A 172 19.88 19.62 40.97
N LYS A 173 19.51 19.35 42.22
CA LYS A 173 20.06 18.22 43.02
C LYS A 173 19.29 16.92 42.86
N VAL A 174 18.13 16.95 42.19
CA VAL A 174 17.22 15.81 42.08
C VAL A 174 16.68 15.73 40.65
N CYS A 175 16.74 14.55 40.04
CA CYS A 175 16.22 14.33 38.69
C CYS A 175 14.68 14.46 38.66
N PRO A 176 14.11 15.35 37.83
CA PRO A 176 12.65 15.54 37.73
C PRO A 176 11.87 14.31 37.26
N TYR A 177 12.54 13.39 36.57
CA TYR A 177 11.89 12.26 35.90
C TYR A 177 11.82 11.00 36.75
N CYS A 178 12.75 10.83 37.70
CA CYS A 178 12.82 9.61 38.52
C CYS A 178 13.09 9.86 40.00
N GLY A 179 13.32 11.12 40.41
CA GLY A 179 13.58 11.47 41.81
C GLY A 179 14.97 11.09 42.32
N ALA A 180 15.87 10.60 41.46
CA ALA A 180 17.24 10.26 41.82
C ALA A 180 18.02 11.50 42.26
N GLY A 181 18.81 11.40 43.34
CA GLY A 181 19.78 12.43 43.70
C GLY A 181 20.84 12.55 42.60
N LEU A 182 21.03 13.75 42.07
CA LEU A 182 22.08 14.07 41.12
C LEU A 182 23.27 14.63 41.90
N SER A 183 24.29 13.81 42.12
CA SER A 183 25.59 14.29 42.56
C SER A 183 26.37 14.72 41.32
N LYS A 184 26.71 16.02 41.21
CA LYS A 184 27.80 16.46 40.33
C LYS A 184 29.10 15.79 40.77
#